data_AF-A0A4R0RVV1-F1
#
_entry.id   AF-A0A4R0RVV1-F1
#
_cell.length_a   1.000
_cell.length_b   1.000
_cell.length_c   1.000
_cell.angle_alpha   90.00
_cell.angle_beta   90.00
_cell.angle_gamma   90.00
#
_symmetry.space_group_name_H-M   'P 1'
#
loop_
_entity.id
_entity.type
_entity.pdbx_description
1 polymer ?
#
loop_
_entity_poly.entity_id
_entity_poly.type
_entity_poly.pdbx_seq_one_letter_code
_entity_poly.pdbx_strand_id
1 'polypeptide(L)'
;MFTFLTRAVQTTRCFSTSSALQFPKLKSHNGTKKRWRSIASGKFKRAQAGHKHLNVNKSPSRKNNLGHTVYSYGTQTAKLRKLLPYGSP
;
A
#
# COMPACT_ATOMS: atom_id res chain seq x y z
N MET A 1 -58.95 34.60 13.99
CA MET A 1 -57.74 34.67 13.15
C MET A 1 -56.79 33.57 13.60
N PHE A 2 -56.48 32.64 12.71
CA PHE A 2 -55.89 31.32 13.01
C PHE A 2 -54.37 31.38 13.17
N THR A 3 -53.86 30.72 14.21
CA THR A 3 -52.44 30.46 14.48
C THR A 3 -51.88 29.45 13.46
N PHE A 4 -50.97 29.91 12.59
CA PHE A 4 -50.25 29.05 11.66
C PHE A 4 -49.02 28.42 12.32
N LEU A 5 -49.12 27.13 12.61
CA LEU A 5 -48.02 26.26 13.03
C LEU A 5 -47.31 25.76 11.76
N THR A 6 -46.14 26.31 11.42
CA THR A 6 -45.34 25.81 10.30
C THR A 6 -44.49 24.62 10.75
N ARG A 7 -44.81 23.46 10.18
CA ARG A 7 -44.14 22.17 10.41
C ARG A 7 -42.65 22.27 10.06
N ALA A 8 -41.79 21.87 10.98
CA ALA A 8 -40.39 21.62 10.72
C ALA A 8 -40.24 20.52 9.65
N VAL A 9 -39.66 20.87 8.50
CA VAL A 9 -39.19 19.90 7.51
C VAL A 9 -37.91 19.28 8.07
N GLN A 10 -38.04 18.12 8.71
CA GLN A 10 -36.87 17.30 9.02
C GLN A 10 -36.30 16.77 7.71
N THR A 11 -35.15 17.28 7.30
CA THR A 11 -34.31 16.62 6.29
C THR A 11 -33.71 15.38 6.96
N THR A 12 -34.43 14.26 6.87
CA THR A 12 -33.88 12.96 7.22
C THR A 12 -32.67 12.73 6.32
N ARG A 13 -31.47 12.88 6.88
CA ARG A 13 -30.25 12.46 6.21
C ARG A 13 -30.37 10.97 6.00
N CYS A 14 -30.56 10.58 4.74
CA CYS A 14 -30.61 9.19 4.29
C CYS A 14 -29.22 8.55 4.40
N PHE A 15 -28.73 8.36 5.63
CA PHE A 15 -27.58 7.50 5.88
C PHE A 15 -28.10 6.05 5.89
N SER A 16 -28.28 5.51 4.67
CA SER A 16 -28.63 4.10 4.47
C SER A 16 -27.54 3.23 5.11
N THR A 17 -27.88 2.56 6.20
CA THR A 17 -27.03 1.62 6.94
C THR A 17 -26.98 0.23 6.29
N SER A 18 -27.55 0.04 5.09
CA SER A 18 -27.36 -1.21 4.35
C SER A 18 -25.88 -1.35 4.01
N SER A 19 -25.16 -2.16 4.80
CA SER A 19 -23.82 -2.62 4.45
C SER A 19 -23.90 -3.23 3.06
N ALA A 20 -23.35 -2.54 2.06
CA ALA A 20 -23.27 -3.07 0.71
C ALA A 20 -22.71 -4.50 0.81
N LEU A 21 -23.40 -5.47 0.20
CA LEU A 21 -22.94 -6.85 0.09
C LEU A 21 -21.69 -6.88 -0.81
N GLN A 22 -20.59 -6.36 -0.29
CA GLN A 22 -19.34 -6.29 -1.00
C GLN A 22 -18.59 -7.58 -0.71
N PHE A 23 -18.44 -8.39 -1.75
CA PHE A 23 -17.69 -9.64 -1.68
C PHE A 23 -16.30 -9.38 -1.07
N PRO A 24 -15.90 -10.08 0.00
CA PRO A 24 -14.64 -9.83 0.68
C PRO A 24 -13.48 -10.18 -0.26
N LYS A 25 -12.85 -9.15 -0.83
CA LYS A 25 -11.65 -9.27 -1.65
C LYS A 25 -10.40 -9.09 -0.79
N LEU A 26 -9.40 -9.95 -0.98
CA LEU A 26 -8.09 -9.76 -0.36
C LEU A 26 -7.49 -8.42 -0.78
N LYS A 27 -7.05 -7.62 0.19
CA LYS A 27 -6.40 -6.33 -0.09
C LYS A 27 -4.89 -6.51 -0.12
N SER A 28 -4.25 -5.94 -1.13
CA SER A 28 -2.79 -5.88 -1.17
C SER A 28 -2.25 -4.92 -0.11
N HIS A 29 -1.15 -5.29 0.56
CA HIS A 29 -0.52 -4.41 1.53
C HIS A 29 0.19 -3.24 0.82
N ASN A 30 -0.38 -2.04 0.95
CA ASN A 30 0.10 -0.84 0.25
C ASN A 30 1.55 -0.48 0.58
N GLY A 31 1.99 -0.70 1.83
CA GLY A 31 3.38 -0.44 2.22
C GLY A 31 4.39 -1.33 1.49
N THR A 32 4.01 -2.58 1.23
CA THR A 32 4.82 -3.53 0.46
C THR A 32 4.77 -3.20 -1.02
N LYS A 33 3.57 -2.91 -1.54
CA LYS A 33 3.35 -2.54 -2.94
C LYS A 33 4.21 -1.36 -3.36
N LYS A 34 4.44 -0.38 -2.47
CA LYS A 34 5.28 0.79 -2.76
C LYS A 34 6.77 0.44 -2.89
N ARG A 35 7.26 -0.48 -2.05
CA ARG A 35 8.70 -0.75 -1.86
C ARG A 35 9.26 -1.87 -2.75
N TRP A 36 8.42 -2.83 -3.11
CA TRP A 36 8.81 -4.02 -3.86
C TRP A 36 8.17 -4.05 -5.24
N ARG A 37 8.90 -4.57 -6.22
CA ARG A 37 8.40 -4.77 -7.58
C ARG A 37 8.45 -6.24 -7.99
N SER A 38 7.33 -6.81 -8.43
CA SER A 38 7.34 -8.17 -9.01
C SER A 38 8.10 -8.20 -10.33
N ILE A 39 8.77 -9.31 -10.58
CA ILE A 39 9.40 -9.62 -11.87
C ILE A 39 8.81 -10.91 -12.42
N ALA A 40 8.90 -11.11 -13.74
CA ALA A 40 8.33 -12.27 -14.43
C ALA A 40 8.83 -13.62 -13.89
N SER A 41 10.06 -13.66 -13.33
CA SER A 41 10.63 -14.86 -12.71
C SER A 41 10.05 -15.22 -11.33
N GLY A 42 9.02 -14.51 -10.86
CA GLY A 42 8.34 -14.79 -9.59
C GLY A 42 9.09 -14.31 -8.34
N LYS A 43 10.24 -13.65 -8.51
CA LYS A 43 10.93 -12.94 -7.43
C LYS A 43 10.45 -11.48 -7.35
N PHE A 44 10.98 -10.74 -6.38
CA PHE A 44 10.72 -9.30 -6.24
C PHE A 44 12.05 -8.54 -6.22
N LYS A 45 12.05 -7.33 -6.79
CA LYS A 45 13.20 -6.40 -6.77
C LYS A 45 12.93 -5.21 -5.84
N ARG A 46 13.99 -4.67 -5.25
CA ARG A 46 13.97 -3.47 -4.38
C ARG A 46 15.27 -2.68 -4.45
N ALA A 47 15.23 -1.44 -3.96
CA ALA A 47 16.43 -0.67 -3.65
C ALA A 47 17.09 -1.15 -2.33
N GLN A 48 18.40 -0.92 -2.20
CA GLN A 48 19.13 -1.16 -0.95
C GLN A 48 18.89 -0.02 0.06
N ALA A 49 19.02 -0.35 1.35
CA ALA A 49 18.90 0.62 2.44
C ALA A 49 20.24 1.31 2.70
N GLY A 50 20.22 2.53 3.24
CA GLY A 50 21.43 3.23 3.70
C GLY A 50 22.12 4.14 2.67
N HIS A 51 21.52 4.37 1.50
CA HIS A 51 22.07 5.28 0.47
C HIS A 51 21.58 6.74 0.61
N LYS A 52 20.60 7.04 1.47
CA LYS A 52 19.95 8.37 1.45
C LYS A 52 20.70 9.47 2.21
N HIS A 53 21.26 9.17 3.38
CA HIS A 53 21.93 10.15 4.26
C HIS A 53 23.26 9.62 4.79
N LEU A 54 24.14 10.53 5.24
CA LEU A 54 25.49 10.25 5.74
C LEU A 54 26.38 9.54 4.70
N ASN A 55 26.34 10.00 3.46
CA ASN A 55 27.12 9.40 2.36
C ASN A 55 28.59 9.84 2.36
N VAL A 56 28.91 10.95 3.04
CA VAL A 56 30.27 11.49 3.16
C VAL A 56 31.20 10.48 3.83
N ASN A 57 30.75 9.82 4.89
CA ASN A 57 31.55 8.87 5.67
C ASN A 57 31.64 7.47 5.04
N LYS A 58 30.95 7.24 3.91
CA LYS A 58 30.92 5.92 3.25
C LYS A 58 31.97 5.90 2.12
N SER A 59 32.72 4.80 2.04
CA SER A 59 33.66 4.59 0.94
C SER A 59 32.94 4.64 -0.42
N PRO A 60 33.62 5.08 -1.51
CA PRO A 60 33.04 5.10 -2.85
C PRO A 60 32.50 3.73 -3.30
N SER A 61 33.25 2.65 -3.01
CA SER A 61 32.83 1.27 -3.29
C SER A 61 31.50 0.92 -2.61
N ARG A 62 31.34 1.27 -1.33
CA ARG A 62 30.09 1.02 -0.60
C ARG A 62 28.92 1.80 -1.21
N LYS A 63 29.12 3.06 -1.59
CA LYS A 63 28.07 3.87 -2.24
C LYS A 63 27.61 3.25 -3.56
N ASN A 64 28.55 2.77 -4.39
CA ASN A 64 28.23 2.09 -5.64
C ASN A 64 27.38 0.82 -5.39
N ASN A 65 27.82 -0.02 -4.46
CA ASN A 65 27.10 -1.25 -4.12
C ASN A 65 25.67 -0.99 -3.62
N LEU A 66 25.48 0.06 -2.83
CA LEU A 66 24.17 0.52 -2.33
C LEU A 66 23.26 1.10 -3.41
N GLY A 67 23.81 1.53 -4.56
CA GLY A 67 23.06 2.00 -5.73
C GLY A 67 22.41 0.88 -6.53
N HIS A 68 22.91 -0.36 -6.40
CA HIS A 68 22.39 -1.49 -7.17
C HIS A 68 21.04 -2.00 -6.64
N THR A 69 20.24 -2.55 -7.56
CA THR A 69 18.96 -3.19 -7.22
C THR A 69 19.21 -4.60 -6.69
N VAL A 70 18.45 -5.01 -5.67
CA VAL A 70 18.58 -6.33 -5.03
C VAL A 70 17.27 -7.11 -5.14
N TYR A 71 17.41 -8.42 -5.30
CA TYR A 71 16.29 -9.35 -5.35
C TYR A 71 15.90 -9.88 -3.97
N SER A 72 14.66 -10.33 -3.83
CA SER A 72 14.17 -10.99 -2.63
C SER A 72 14.82 -12.36 -2.44
N TYR A 73 15.18 -12.67 -1.19
CA TYR A 73 15.59 -14.01 -0.78
C TYR A 73 14.36 -14.94 -0.67
N GLY A 74 14.56 -16.27 -0.74
CA GLY A 74 13.46 -17.25 -0.77
C GLY A 74 12.42 -17.07 0.36
N THR A 75 12.87 -16.84 1.60
CA THR A 75 11.98 -16.62 2.74
C THR A 75 11.18 -15.31 2.63
N GLN A 76 11.79 -14.25 2.07
CA GLN A 76 11.11 -12.98 1.83
C GLN A 76 10.07 -13.14 0.72
N THR A 77 10.41 -13.85 -0.36
CA THR A 77 9.50 -14.10 -1.49
C THR A 77 8.22 -14.81 -1.02
N ALA A 78 8.32 -15.79 -0.13
CA ALA A 78 7.15 -16.48 0.42
C ALA A 78 6.21 -15.51 1.19
N LYS A 79 6.75 -14.60 1.99
CA LYS A 79 5.95 -13.58 2.70
C LYS A 79 5.36 -12.55 1.74
N LEU A 80 6.14 -12.09 0.76
CA LEU A 80 5.71 -11.09 -0.22
C LEU A 80 4.54 -11.59 -1.08
N ARG A 81 4.54 -12.87 -1.48
CA ARG A 81 3.41 -13.49 -2.21
C ARG A 81 2.11 -13.45 -1.42
N LYS A 82 2.17 -13.67 -0.10
CA LYS A 82 0.98 -13.56 0.79
C LYS A 82 0.47 -12.13 0.91
N LEU A 83 1.38 -11.15 0.93
CA LEU A 83 1.04 -9.72 1.10
C LEU A 83 0.56 -9.04 -0.20
N LEU A 84 0.95 -9.57 -1.36
CA LEU A 84 0.66 -9.02 -2.68
C LEU A 84 -0.07 -10.07 -3.54
N PRO A 85 -1.35 -10.36 -3.26
CA PRO A 85 -2.10 -11.40 -3.97
C PRO A 85 -2.24 -11.13 -5.48
N TYR A 86 -2.23 -9.86 -5.90
CA TYR A 86 -2.36 -9.45 -7.30
C TYR A 86 -1.03 -9.01 -7.93
N GLY A 87 0.09 -9.21 -7.24
CA GLY A 87 1.38 -8.66 -7.65
C GLY A 87 1.47 -7.13 -7.48
N SER A 88 2.62 -6.57 -7.86
CA SER A 88 2.83 -5.13 -7.95
C SER A 88 3.07 -4.74 -9.41
N PRO A 89 2.73 -3.51 -9.83
CA PRO A 89 3.21 -2.98 -11.10
C PRO A 89 4.73 -2.82 -11.07
#